data_AF-A0A946MUX1-F1
#
_entry.id   AF-A0A946MUX1-F1
#
_cell.length_a   1.000
_cell.length_b   1.000
_cell.length_c   1.000
_cell.angle_alpha   90.00
_cell.angle_beta   90.00
_cell.angle_gamma   90.00
#
_symmetry.space_group_name_H-M   'P 1'
#
loop_
_entity.id
_entity.type
_entity.pdbx_description
1 polymer ?
#
loop_
_entity_poly.entity_id
_entity_poly.type
_entity_poly.pdbx_seq_one_letter_code
_entity_poly.pdbx_strand_id
1 'polypeptide(L)'
;MLKKPWLHFLVLGLFLFTAGRWAFPVPKPILGPPNAARLKAMTENYSQFSRDDISPTVLSRFIDAELRDELLFREALQRGLQYRDAAIEQRIIRNMRFLDADTQADDATLVEQGYALRLPLTDEVIRRRLVQIMERLIVATARSAPPTPDEIAARYQRDINSWLEPPLYSFSHVFLSVERADEMLQLIAAVEADQMSSEQARALGAPFLSGYDFRLQSAEQMSRVFGVVF
;
A
#
# COMPACT_ATOMS: atom_id res chain seq x y z
N MET A 1 -27.95 -53.90 -17.33
CA MET A 1 -26.67 -54.25 -16.69
C MET A 1 -25.58 -54.27 -17.75
N LEU A 2 -24.61 -53.37 -17.68
CA LEU A 2 -23.59 -53.18 -18.72
C LEU A 2 -22.69 -54.43 -18.83
N LYS A 3 -22.76 -55.18 -19.94
CA LYS A 3 -22.01 -56.43 -20.17
C LYS A 3 -20.53 -56.22 -20.51
N LYS A 4 -19.91 -55.12 -20.06
CA LYS A 4 -18.55 -54.71 -20.45
C LYS A 4 -17.68 -54.48 -19.19
N PRO A 5 -16.76 -55.41 -18.86
CA PRO A 5 -15.96 -55.35 -17.62
C PRO A 5 -15.09 -54.08 -17.51
N TRP A 6 -14.58 -53.57 -18.63
CA TRP A 6 -13.79 -52.33 -18.66
C TRP A 6 -14.59 -51.09 -18.21
N LEU A 7 -15.91 -51.08 -18.41
CA LEU A 7 -16.76 -49.96 -18.04
C LEU A 7 -17.03 -49.93 -16.54
N HIS A 8 -17.08 -51.09 -15.88
CA HIS A 8 -17.09 -51.17 -14.42
C HIS A 8 -15.80 -50.61 -13.81
N PHE A 9 -14.64 -50.94 -14.40
CA PHE A 9 -13.37 -50.40 -13.95
C PHE A 9 -13.32 -48.86 -14.08
N LEU A 10 -13.83 -48.31 -15.18
CA LEU A 10 -13.88 -46.86 -15.39
C LEU A 10 -14.84 -46.16 -14.42
N VAL A 11 -16.03 -46.71 -14.20
CA VAL A 11 -17.02 -46.17 -13.24
C VAL A 11 -16.51 -46.26 -11.80
N LEU A 12 -15.94 -47.41 -11.41
CA LEU A 12 -15.37 -47.60 -10.08
C LEU A 12 -14.17 -46.66 -9.87
N GLY A 13 -13.29 -46.54 -10.87
CA GLY A 13 -12.15 -45.63 -10.85
C GLY A 13 -12.58 -44.17 -10.71
N LEU A 14 -13.59 -43.74 -11.48
CA LEU A 14 -14.16 -42.39 -11.36
C LEU A 14 -14.77 -42.17 -9.98
N PHE A 15 -15.54 -43.13 -9.48
CA PHE A 15 -16.15 -43.08 -8.15
C PHE A 15 -15.07 -42.94 -7.07
N LEU A 16 -14.07 -43.82 -7.05
CA LEU A 16 -12.96 -43.78 -6.08
C LEU A 16 -12.14 -42.49 -6.21
N PHE A 17 -11.91 -41.98 -7.42
CA PHE A 17 -11.22 -40.72 -7.64
C PHE A 17 -12.01 -39.53 -7.06
N THR A 18 -13.32 -39.46 -7.31
CA THR A 18 -14.18 -38.41 -6.75
C THR A 18 -14.33 -38.52 -5.23
N ALA A 19 -14.54 -39.74 -4.72
CA ALA A 19 -14.65 -40.02 -3.29
C ALA A 19 -13.34 -39.72 -2.56
N GLY A 20 -12.19 -40.06 -3.17
CA GLY A 20 -10.87 -39.75 -2.65
C GLY A 20 -10.61 -38.25 -2.57
N ARG A 21 -11.01 -37.48 -3.59
CA ARG A 21 -10.87 -36.01 -3.58
C ARG A 21 -11.73 -35.34 -2.50
N TRP A 22 -12.90 -35.92 -2.21
CA TRP A 22 -13.79 -35.43 -1.15
C TRP A 22 -13.30 -35.84 0.25
N ALA A 23 -12.86 -37.09 0.42
CA ALA A 23 -12.37 -37.63 1.68
C ALA A 23 -10.97 -37.08 2.07
N PHE A 24 -10.14 -36.74 1.09
CA PHE A 24 -8.79 -36.22 1.28
C PHE A 24 -8.62 -34.88 0.53
N PRO A 25 -9.18 -33.78 1.06
CA PRO A 25 -8.93 -32.46 0.51
C PRO A 25 -7.43 -32.14 0.59
N VAL A 26 -6.93 -31.33 -0.36
CA VAL A 26 -5.53 -30.88 -0.33
C VAL A 26 -5.27 -30.19 1.01
N PRO A 27 -4.28 -30.65 1.81
CA PRO A 27 -4.01 -30.06 3.10
C PRO A 27 -3.62 -28.60 2.93
N LYS A 28 -4.08 -27.74 3.85
CA LYS A 28 -3.67 -26.34 3.84
C LYS A 28 -2.14 -26.27 3.98
N PRO A 29 -1.46 -25.38 3.23
CA PRO A 29 -0.02 -25.20 3.39
C PRO A 29 0.29 -24.83 4.84
N ILE A 30 1.15 -25.60 5.49
CA ILE A 30 1.59 -25.34 6.86
C ILE A 30 2.75 -24.34 6.78
N LEU A 31 2.47 -23.12 7.23
CA LEU A 31 3.52 -22.12 7.45
C LEU A 31 4.17 -22.42 8.81
N GLY A 32 5.49 -22.28 8.87
CA GLY A 32 6.20 -22.29 10.15
C GLY A 32 5.86 -21.04 10.97
N PRO A 33 6.45 -20.87 12.16
CA PRO A 33 6.36 -19.60 12.87
C PRO A 33 6.86 -18.46 11.96
N PRO A 34 6.31 -17.24 12.08
CA PRO A 34 6.81 -16.07 11.37
C PRO A 34 8.31 -15.91 11.56
N ASN A 35 9.01 -15.40 10.53
CA ASN A 35 10.45 -15.18 10.65
C ASN A 35 10.74 -14.10 11.71
N ALA A 36 11.36 -14.50 12.83
CA ALA A 36 11.65 -13.60 13.94
C ALA A 36 12.56 -12.42 13.56
N ALA A 37 13.52 -12.63 12.64
CA ALA A 37 14.41 -11.57 12.19
C ALA A 37 13.68 -10.53 11.34
N ARG A 38 12.74 -10.96 10.48
CA ARG A 38 11.91 -10.04 9.69
C ARG A 38 10.91 -9.28 10.54
N LEU A 39 10.27 -9.95 11.50
CA LEU A 39 9.42 -9.27 12.48
C LEU A 39 10.21 -8.21 13.25
N LYS A 40 11.41 -8.55 13.73
CA LYS A 40 12.29 -7.59 14.39
C LYS A 40 12.60 -6.39 13.50
N ALA A 41 12.97 -6.60 12.24
CA ALA A 41 13.21 -5.52 11.29
C ALA A 41 11.96 -4.65 11.07
N MET A 42 10.75 -5.23 10.99
CA MET A 42 9.50 -4.46 10.91
C MET A 42 9.28 -3.59 12.16
N THR A 43 9.53 -4.13 13.35
CA THR A 43 9.40 -3.37 14.60
C THR A 43 10.42 -2.23 14.73
N GLU A 44 11.67 -2.47 14.31
CA GLU A 44 12.72 -1.45 14.31
C GLU A 44 12.45 -0.34 13.29
N ASN A 45 11.95 -0.68 12.11
CA ASN A 45 11.57 0.31 11.11
C ASN A 45 10.37 1.15 11.58
N TYR A 46 9.41 0.56 12.28
CA TYR A 46 8.25 1.29 12.79
C TYR A 46 8.64 2.31 13.87
N SER A 47 9.52 1.93 14.82
CA SER A 47 9.95 2.82 15.90
C SER A 47 10.81 3.99 15.44
N GLN A 48 11.38 3.95 14.24
CA GLN A 48 12.09 5.10 13.67
C GLN A 48 11.14 6.25 13.29
N PHE A 49 9.89 5.94 12.94
CA PHE A 49 8.92 6.93 12.45
C PHE A 49 7.79 7.21 13.44
N SER A 50 7.49 6.27 14.35
CA SER A 50 6.49 6.46 15.41
C SER A 50 7.15 6.69 16.76
N ARG A 51 6.65 7.69 17.49
CA ARG A 51 7.02 7.95 18.90
C ARG A 51 6.30 7.03 19.89
N ASP A 52 5.24 6.36 19.45
CA ASP A 52 4.40 5.52 20.29
C ASP A 52 4.87 4.06 20.33
N ASP A 53 4.63 3.39 21.45
CA ASP A 53 4.86 1.95 21.61
C ASP A 53 4.02 1.12 20.62
N ILE A 54 4.55 -0.05 20.27
CA ILE A 54 3.89 -0.95 19.31
C ILE A 54 2.65 -1.56 19.96
N SER A 55 1.49 -1.03 19.57
CA SER A 55 0.19 -1.59 19.91
C SER A 55 0.10 -3.08 19.50
N PRO A 56 -0.61 -3.93 20.27
CA PRO A 56 -0.91 -5.30 19.89
C PRO A 56 -1.56 -5.44 18.50
N THR A 57 -2.35 -4.45 18.09
CA THR A 57 -3.01 -4.45 16.77
C THR A 57 -2.01 -4.22 15.64
N VAL A 58 -0.99 -3.38 15.86
CA VAL A 58 0.09 -3.14 14.90
C VAL A 58 0.94 -4.40 14.77
N LEU A 59 1.28 -5.04 15.90
CA LEU A 59 2.04 -6.29 15.90
C LEU A 59 1.32 -7.41 15.13
N SER A 60 0.01 -7.55 15.32
CA SER A 60 -0.80 -8.53 14.56
C SER A 60 -0.69 -8.30 13.06
N ARG A 61 -0.72 -7.04 12.59
CA ARG A 61 -0.58 -6.72 11.16
C ARG A 61 0.80 -7.10 10.61
N PHE A 62 1.86 -6.97 11.41
CA PHE A 62 3.20 -7.41 11.00
C PHE A 62 3.29 -8.93 10.88
N ILE A 63 2.69 -9.66 11.83
CA ILE A 63 2.59 -11.12 11.77
C ILE A 63 1.81 -11.55 10.52
N ASP A 64 0.66 -10.94 10.27
CA ASP A 64 -0.18 -11.27 9.11
C ASP A 64 0.52 -10.96 7.78
N ALA A 65 1.25 -9.85 7.71
CA ALA A 65 2.05 -9.50 6.53
C ALA A 65 3.18 -10.51 6.30
N GLU A 66 3.95 -10.84 7.34
CA GLU A 66 5.05 -11.80 7.25
C GLU A 66 4.56 -13.19 6.82
N LEU A 67 3.46 -13.68 7.39
CA LEU A 67 2.88 -14.97 7.02
C LEU A 67 2.36 -14.98 5.58
N ARG A 68 1.74 -13.88 5.15
CA ARG A 68 1.26 -13.72 3.77
C ARG A 68 2.42 -13.74 2.79
N ASP A 69 3.47 -12.97 3.05
CA ASP A 69 4.63 -12.88 2.18
C ASP A 69 5.38 -14.22 2.11
N GLU A 70 5.50 -14.94 3.24
CA GLU A 70 6.05 -16.29 3.28
C GLU A 70 5.23 -17.27 2.45
N LEU A 71 3.90 -17.20 2.53
CA LEU A 71 3.01 -18.04 1.71
C LEU A 71 3.19 -17.75 0.22
N LEU A 72 3.17 -16.47 -0.17
CA LEU A 72 3.32 -16.05 -1.57
C LEU A 72 4.70 -16.43 -2.11
N PHE A 73 5.75 -16.25 -1.31
CA PHE A 73 7.10 -16.64 -1.69
C PHE A 73 7.21 -18.15 -1.93
N ARG A 74 6.67 -18.98 -1.03
CA ARG A 74 6.67 -20.45 -1.21
C ARG A 74 5.90 -20.88 -2.45
N GLU A 75 4.73 -20.29 -2.67
CA GLU A 75 3.92 -20.55 -3.87
C GLU A 75 4.66 -20.13 -5.14
N ALA A 76 5.37 -19.00 -5.12
CA ALA A 76 6.20 -18.53 -6.23
C ALA A 76 7.29 -19.54 -6.59
N LEU A 77 7.96 -20.09 -5.58
CA LEU A 77 8.99 -21.12 -5.75
C LEU A 77 8.40 -22.42 -6.30
N GLN A 78 7.24 -22.85 -5.76
CA GLN A 78 6.54 -24.04 -6.22
C GLN A 78 6.12 -23.94 -7.69
N ARG A 79 5.79 -22.73 -8.15
CA ARG A 79 5.46 -22.43 -9.55
C ARG A 79 6.69 -22.20 -10.44
N GLY A 80 7.90 -22.25 -9.88
CA GLY A 80 9.14 -22.01 -10.62
C GLY A 80 9.28 -20.59 -11.15
N LEU A 81 8.67 -19.60 -10.50
CA LEU A 81 8.68 -18.21 -10.98
C LEU A 81 10.08 -17.57 -10.93
N GLN A 82 10.95 -18.08 -10.06
CA GLN A 82 12.34 -17.66 -9.97
C GLN A 82 13.14 -17.89 -11.25
N TYR A 83 12.68 -18.76 -12.14
CA TYR A 83 13.32 -19.06 -13.44
C TYR A 83 12.70 -18.27 -14.61
N ARG A 84 11.70 -17.41 -14.35
CA ARG A 84 10.88 -16.78 -15.39
C ARG A 84 10.89 -15.26 -15.35
N ASP A 85 11.77 -14.67 -14.55
CA ASP A 85 11.86 -13.21 -14.39
C ASP A 85 13.31 -12.75 -14.60
N ALA A 86 13.54 -11.98 -15.67
CA ALA A 86 14.87 -11.49 -16.01
C ALA A 86 15.48 -10.60 -14.91
N ALA A 87 14.66 -9.91 -14.09
CA ALA A 87 15.19 -9.10 -13.00
C ALA A 87 15.79 -9.96 -11.88
N ILE A 88 15.27 -11.17 -11.65
CA ILE A 88 15.84 -12.16 -10.73
C ILE A 88 17.18 -12.65 -11.27
N GLU A 89 17.25 -13.03 -12.54
CA GLU A 89 18.49 -13.47 -13.20
C GLU A 89 19.58 -12.39 -13.11
N GLN A 90 19.23 -11.15 -13.46
CA GLN A 90 20.14 -10.00 -13.36
C GLN A 90 20.56 -9.71 -11.91
N ARG A 91 19.68 -9.97 -10.93
CA ARG A 91 20.03 -9.85 -9.51
C ARG A 91 21.02 -10.93 -9.10
N ILE A 92 20.85 -12.17 -9.55
CA ILE A 92 21.80 -13.27 -9.31
C ILE A 92 23.17 -12.91 -9.89
N ILE A 93 23.24 -12.50 -11.16
CA ILE A 93 24.50 -12.12 -11.82
C ILE A 93 25.22 -11.02 -11.05
N ARG A 94 24.51 -9.96 -10.64
CA ARG A 94 25.10 -8.88 -9.84
C ARG A 94 25.64 -9.37 -8.50
N ASN A 95 24.91 -10.24 -7.82
CA ASN A 95 25.37 -10.81 -6.56
C ASN A 95 26.61 -11.69 -6.76
N MET A 96 26.66 -12.50 -7.81
CA MET A 96 27.81 -13.36 -8.11
C MET A 96 29.06 -12.53 -8.45
N ARG A 97 28.93 -11.49 -9.28
CA ARG A 97 30.02 -10.54 -9.55
C ARG A 97 30.44 -9.74 -8.32
N PHE A 98 29.55 -9.55 -7.36
CA PHE A 98 29.91 -8.92 -6.09
C PHE A 98 30.72 -9.87 -5.19
N LEU A 99 30.40 -11.17 -5.20
CA LEU A 99 31.13 -12.18 -4.45
C LEU A 99 32.52 -12.46 -5.04
N ASP A 100 32.65 -12.42 -6.37
CA ASP A 100 33.91 -12.55 -7.10
C ASP A 100 34.00 -11.44 -8.17
N ALA A 101 34.67 -10.34 -7.81
CA ALA A 101 34.77 -9.15 -8.65
C ALA A 101 35.65 -9.35 -9.90
N ASP A 102 36.60 -10.30 -9.85
CA ASP A 102 37.55 -10.57 -10.94
C ASP A 102 37.07 -11.71 -11.86
N THR A 103 35.86 -12.22 -11.63
CA THR A 103 35.30 -13.34 -12.37
C THR A 103 35.26 -13.07 -13.87
N GLN A 104 35.73 -14.05 -14.66
CA GLN A 104 35.66 -14.05 -16.12
C GLN A 104 34.55 -14.98 -16.64
N ALA A 105 33.72 -15.52 -15.75
CA ALA A 105 32.61 -16.37 -16.11
C ALA A 105 31.54 -15.58 -16.88
N ASP A 106 30.90 -16.24 -17.85
CA ASP A 106 29.78 -15.65 -18.57
C ASP A 106 28.51 -15.61 -17.71
N ASP A 107 27.53 -14.80 -18.12
CA ASP A 107 26.28 -14.61 -17.38
C ASP A 107 25.54 -15.93 -17.12
N ALA A 108 25.54 -16.85 -18.10
CA ALA A 108 24.88 -18.15 -17.97
C ALA A 108 25.52 -19.00 -16.85
N THR A 109 26.85 -19.06 -16.81
CA THR A 109 27.58 -19.77 -15.75
C THR A 109 27.34 -19.12 -14.38
N LEU A 110 27.34 -17.79 -14.30
CA LEU A 110 27.06 -17.07 -13.06
C LEU A 110 25.64 -17.36 -12.55
N VAL A 111 24.66 -17.44 -13.44
CA VAL A 111 23.28 -17.79 -13.08
C VAL A 111 23.20 -19.22 -12.53
N GLU A 112 23.81 -20.18 -13.20
CA GLU A 112 23.88 -21.58 -12.74
C GLU A 112 24.50 -21.68 -11.34
N GLN A 113 25.66 -21.04 -11.15
CA GLN A 113 26.33 -20.98 -9.85
C GLN A 113 25.45 -20.32 -8.78
N GLY A 114 24.76 -19.23 -9.11
CA GLY A 114 23.86 -18.56 -8.18
C GLY A 114 22.68 -19.43 -7.73
N TYR A 115 22.13 -20.27 -8.61
CA TYR A 115 21.14 -21.27 -8.23
C TYR A 115 21.75 -22.41 -7.40
N ALA A 116 22.96 -22.86 -7.73
CA ALA A 116 23.68 -23.87 -6.94
C ALA A 116 23.94 -23.39 -5.50
N LEU A 117 24.21 -22.10 -5.33
CA LEU A 117 24.35 -21.42 -4.03
C LEU A 117 23.00 -21.08 -3.36
N ARG A 118 21.88 -21.41 -4.00
CA ARG A 118 20.52 -21.12 -3.52
C ARG A 118 20.26 -19.64 -3.25
N LEU A 119 20.89 -18.74 -4.00
CA LEU A 119 20.71 -17.28 -3.86
C LEU A 119 19.24 -16.82 -3.90
N PRO A 120 18.35 -17.40 -4.73
CA PRO A 120 16.94 -17.03 -4.72
C PRO A 120 16.21 -17.28 -3.39
N LEU A 121 16.76 -18.14 -2.52
CA LEU A 121 16.18 -18.47 -1.22
C LEU A 121 16.64 -17.51 -0.11
N THR A 122 17.77 -16.83 -0.31
CA THR A 122 18.44 -16.04 0.72
C THR A 122 18.48 -14.55 0.42
N ASP A 123 18.37 -14.14 -0.85
CA ASP A 123 18.35 -12.72 -1.22
C ASP A 123 16.94 -12.11 -1.04
N GLU A 124 16.87 -11.11 -0.16
CA GLU A 124 15.61 -10.41 0.18
C GLU A 124 14.99 -9.65 -1.00
N VAL A 125 15.81 -9.16 -1.93
CA VAL A 125 15.31 -8.49 -3.15
C VAL A 125 14.66 -9.50 -4.09
N ILE A 126 15.26 -10.68 -4.26
CA ILE A 126 14.67 -11.78 -5.04
C ILE A 126 13.37 -12.26 -4.38
N ARG A 127 13.36 -12.45 -3.05
CA ARG A 127 12.15 -12.79 -2.30
C ARG A 127 11.03 -11.80 -2.56
N ARG A 128 11.29 -10.51 -2.35
CA ARG A 128 10.29 -9.44 -2.58
C ARG A 128 9.79 -9.44 -4.01
N ARG A 129 10.68 -9.64 -4.98
CA ARG A 129 10.31 -9.73 -6.39
C ARG A 129 9.35 -10.91 -6.65
N LEU A 130 9.62 -12.07 -6.06
CA LEU A 130 8.76 -13.25 -6.18
C LEU A 130 7.37 -13.03 -5.57
N VAL A 131 7.31 -12.40 -4.40
CA VAL A 131 6.03 -12.00 -3.76
C VAL A 131 5.25 -11.08 -4.69
N GLN A 132 5.87 -10.03 -5.22
CA GLN A 132 5.23 -9.09 -6.16
C GLN A 132 4.73 -9.75 -7.46
N ILE A 133 5.46 -10.73 -7.99
CA ILE A 133 4.99 -11.50 -9.16
C ILE A 133 3.73 -12.28 -8.77
N MET A 134 3.74 -12.96 -7.62
CA MET A 134 2.58 -13.71 -7.15
C MET A 134 1.36 -12.84 -6.88
N GLU A 135 1.50 -11.68 -6.25
CA GLU A 135 0.41 -10.73 -6.05
C GLU A 135 -0.23 -10.32 -7.38
N ARG A 136 0.60 -9.96 -8.37
CA ARG A 136 0.12 -9.60 -9.71
C ARG A 136 -0.57 -10.77 -10.40
N LEU A 137 -0.05 -11.99 -10.28
CA LEU A 137 -0.69 -13.18 -10.83
C LEU A 137 -2.04 -13.47 -10.17
N ILE A 138 -2.17 -13.28 -8.86
CA ILE A 138 -3.44 -13.43 -8.15
C ILE A 138 -4.46 -12.42 -8.70
N VAL A 139 -4.08 -11.14 -8.81
CA VAL A 139 -4.97 -10.11 -9.38
C VAL A 139 -5.34 -10.42 -10.83
N ALA A 140 -4.39 -10.82 -11.65
CA ALA A 140 -4.63 -11.11 -13.07
C ALA A 140 -5.47 -12.38 -13.31
N THR A 141 -5.46 -13.33 -12.36
CA THR A 141 -6.22 -14.59 -12.46
C THR A 141 -7.51 -14.58 -11.65
N ALA A 142 -7.72 -13.57 -10.80
CA ALA A 142 -8.94 -13.36 -10.06
C ALA A 142 -10.10 -13.13 -11.05
N ARG A 143 -10.96 -14.14 -11.19
CA ARG A 143 -12.21 -14.04 -11.93
C ARG A 143 -13.25 -13.35 -11.06
N SER A 144 -13.14 -12.04 -10.92
CA SER A 144 -14.18 -11.21 -10.33
C SER A 144 -15.10 -10.71 -11.43
N ALA A 145 -16.41 -10.89 -11.28
CA ALA A 145 -17.35 -10.18 -12.14
C ALA A 145 -17.15 -8.67 -11.94
N PRO A 146 -17.24 -7.86 -13.02
CA PRO A 146 -17.25 -6.41 -12.84
C PRO A 146 -18.40 -6.03 -11.90
N PRO A 147 -18.22 -5.03 -11.01
CA PRO A 147 -19.26 -4.63 -10.09
C PRO A 147 -20.49 -4.15 -10.87
N THR A 148 -21.66 -4.56 -10.40
CA THR A 148 -22.95 -4.14 -10.95
C THR A 148 -23.22 -2.65 -10.66
N PRO A 149 -24.07 -1.97 -11.46
CA PRO A 149 -24.47 -0.59 -11.18
C PRO A 149 -25.02 -0.39 -9.77
N ASP A 150 -25.78 -1.36 -9.24
CA ASP A 150 -26.36 -1.32 -7.90
C ASP A 150 -25.27 -1.41 -6.81
N GLU A 151 -24.26 -2.28 -7.00
CA GLU A 151 -23.11 -2.36 -6.08
C GLU A 151 -22.29 -1.07 -6.08
N ILE A 152 -22.11 -0.44 -7.24
CA ILE A 152 -21.44 0.86 -7.37
C ILE A 152 -22.24 1.93 -6.64
N ALA A 153 -23.56 2.01 -6.85
CA ALA A 153 -24.42 2.98 -6.18
C ALA A 153 -24.42 2.80 -4.65
N ALA A 154 -24.49 1.55 -4.18
CA ALA A 154 -24.45 1.23 -2.75
C ALA A 154 -23.10 1.61 -2.11
N ARG A 155 -21.97 1.37 -2.80
CA ARG A 155 -20.64 1.79 -2.33
C ARG A 155 -20.52 3.32 -2.34
N TYR A 156 -21.01 3.98 -3.39
CA TYR A 156 -21.02 5.44 -3.50
C TYR A 156 -21.78 6.07 -2.34
N GLN A 157 -22.99 5.60 -2.04
CA GLN A 157 -23.78 6.14 -0.93
C GLN A 157 -23.11 5.92 0.44
N ARG A 158 -22.47 4.75 0.63
CA ARG A 158 -21.77 4.43 1.88
C ARG A 158 -20.58 5.35 2.14
N ASP A 159 -19.84 5.68 1.08
CA ASP A 159 -18.53 6.31 1.19
C ASP A 159 -18.52 7.78 0.74
N ILE A 160 -19.69 8.36 0.35
CA ILE A 160 -19.79 9.70 -0.23
C ILE A 160 -19.04 10.76 0.58
N ASN A 161 -19.15 10.71 1.91
CA ASN A 161 -18.50 11.67 2.80
C ASN A 161 -16.97 11.63 2.73
N SER A 162 -16.36 10.51 2.33
CA SER A 162 -14.91 10.38 2.15
C SER A 162 -14.41 10.92 0.80
N TRP A 163 -15.34 11.17 -0.14
CA TRP A 163 -15.04 11.66 -1.48
C TRP A 163 -15.44 13.12 -1.67
N LEU A 164 -16.15 13.71 -0.70
CA LEU A 164 -16.39 15.14 -0.67
C LEU A 164 -15.05 15.85 -0.48
N GLU A 165 -14.72 16.73 -1.42
CA GLU A 165 -13.66 17.70 -1.20
C GLU A 165 -14.06 18.59 -0.01
N PRO A 166 -13.11 18.92 0.89
CA PRO A 166 -13.40 19.82 1.98
C PRO A 166 -13.87 21.17 1.42
N PRO A 167 -14.77 21.90 2.10
CA PRO A 167 -15.17 23.23 1.69
C PRO A 167 -13.94 24.11 1.45
N LEU A 168 -13.89 24.73 0.27
CA LEU A 168 -12.84 25.64 -0.12
C LEU A 168 -13.32 27.08 0.06
N TYR A 169 -12.52 27.88 0.75
CA TYR A 169 -12.82 29.27 1.03
C TYR A 169 -11.92 30.18 0.20
N SER A 170 -12.48 31.30 -0.26
CA SER A 170 -11.73 32.40 -0.85
C SER A 170 -12.13 33.69 -0.16
N PHE A 171 -11.17 34.40 0.39
CA PHE A 171 -11.40 35.66 1.08
C PHE A 171 -10.14 36.51 1.10
N SER A 172 -10.33 37.78 1.38
CA SER A 172 -9.28 38.71 1.75
C SER A 172 -9.47 39.12 3.21
N HIS A 173 -8.39 39.43 3.91
CA HIS A 173 -8.47 39.85 5.32
C HIS A 173 -7.63 41.09 5.59
N VAL A 174 -7.98 41.78 6.67
CA VAL A 174 -7.19 42.87 7.25
C VAL A 174 -6.70 42.40 8.61
N PHE A 175 -5.38 42.32 8.77
CA PHE A 175 -4.77 41.89 10.01
C PHE A 175 -4.58 43.09 10.96
N LEU A 176 -5.00 42.93 12.21
CA LEU A 176 -4.73 43.89 13.29
C LEU A 176 -3.79 43.25 14.30
N SER A 177 -2.82 44.01 14.78
CA SER A 177 -1.96 43.55 15.87
C SER A 177 -2.76 43.50 17.18
N VAL A 178 -2.25 42.77 18.17
CA VAL A 178 -2.95 42.57 19.46
C VAL A 178 -3.27 43.90 20.14
N GLU A 179 -2.42 44.91 19.95
CA GLU A 179 -2.56 46.25 20.52
C GLU A 179 -3.68 47.07 19.87
N ARG A 180 -4.12 46.71 18.66
CA ARG A 180 -5.15 47.40 17.88
C ARG A 180 -6.47 46.63 17.82
N ALA A 181 -6.64 45.61 18.67
CA ALA A 181 -7.80 44.73 18.64
C ALA A 181 -9.13 45.47 18.93
N ASP A 182 -9.08 46.56 19.69
CA ASP A 182 -10.21 47.44 20.01
C ASP A 182 -10.69 48.27 18.82
N GLU A 183 -9.82 48.52 17.82
CA GLU A 183 -10.17 49.23 16.58
C GLU A 183 -11.06 48.38 15.64
N MET A 184 -11.13 47.07 15.85
CA MET A 184 -11.75 46.13 14.90
C MET A 184 -13.18 46.51 14.50
N LEU A 185 -14.05 46.83 15.46
CA LEU A 185 -15.45 47.16 15.18
C LEU A 185 -15.59 48.47 14.41
N GLN A 186 -14.74 49.46 14.72
CA GLN A 186 -14.74 50.74 14.02
C GLN A 186 -14.22 50.58 12.59
N LEU A 187 -13.19 49.74 12.42
CA LEU A 187 -12.63 49.44 11.10
C LEU A 187 -13.64 48.72 10.21
N ILE A 188 -14.36 47.72 10.73
CA ILE A 188 -15.43 47.03 10.00
C ILE A 188 -16.50 48.04 9.55
N ALA A 189 -16.96 48.90 10.47
CA ALA A 189 -17.98 49.91 10.15
C ALA A 189 -17.49 50.90 9.08
N ALA A 190 -16.23 51.32 9.12
CA ALA A 190 -15.64 52.21 8.12
C ALA A 190 -15.52 51.54 6.74
N VAL A 191 -15.05 50.29 6.70
CA VAL A 191 -14.95 49.49 5.46
C VAL A 191 -16.31 49.31 4.80
N GLU A 192 -17.35 49.03 5.60
CA GLU A 192 -18.72 48.87 5.12
C GLU A 192 -19.35 50.19 4.65
N ALA A 193 -19.18 51.27 5.43
CA ALA A 193 -19.74 52.59 5.12
C ALA A 193 -19.14 53.19 3.84
N ASP A 194 -17.81 53.09 3.68
CA ASP A 194 -17.09 53.64 2.54
C ASP A 194 -17.01 52.66 1.35
N GLN A 195 -17.60 51.46 1.48
CA GLN A 195 -17.55 50.38 0.48
C GLN A 195 -16.13 50.12 -0.04
N MET A 196 -15.17 50.01 0.88
CA MET A 196 -13.76 49.88 0.54
C MET A 196 -13.48 48.56 -0.19
N SER A 197 -12.64 48.63 -1.23
CA SER A 197 -12.05 47.43 -1.84
C SER A 197 -11.14 46.69 -0.86
N SER A 198 -10.87 45.41 -1.12
CA SER A 198 -9.94 44.61 -0.30
C SER A 198 -8.54 45.24 -0.20
N GLU A 199 -8.06 45.87 -1.28
CA GLU A 199 -6.77 46.56 -1.29
C GLU A 199 -6.76 47.82 -0.41
N GLN A 200 -7.85 48.60 -0.42
CA GLN A 200 -8.01 49.79 0.41
C GLN A 200 -8.13 49.42 1.89
N ALA A 201 -8.97 48.42 2.21
CA ALA A 201 -9.14 47.93 3.57
C ALA A 201 -7.83 47.35 4.13
N ARG A 202 -7.08 46.60 3.31
CA ARG A 202 -5.75 46.07 3.68
C ARG A 202 -4.78 47.17 4.10
N ALA A 203 -4.81 48.34 3.45
CA ALA A 203 -3.91 49.44 3.77
C ALA A 203 -4.11 50.01 5.20
N LEU A 204 -5.25 49.72 5.84
CA LEU A 204 -5.55 50.12 7.22
C LEU A 204 -5.06 49.10 8.26
N GLY A 205 -4.63 47.91 7.81
CA GLY A 205 -4.12 46.83 8.64
C GLY A 205 -2.61 46.87 8.88
N ALA A 206 -2.14 45.97 9.73
CA ALA A 206 -0.73 45.69 9.94
C ALA A 206 -0.22 44.64 8.92
N PRO A 207 1.10 44.59 8.67
CA PRO A 207 1.68 43.57 7.80
C PRO A 207 1.42 42.14 8.32
N PHE A 208 0.98 41.25 7.43
CA PHE A 208 0.77 39.83 7.71
C PHE A 208 1.62 38.97 6.75
N LEU A 209 2.49 38.14 7.33
CA LEU A 209 3.56 37.47 6.58
C LEU A 209 3.05 36.44 5.55
N SER A 210 1.92 35.80 5.82
CA SER A 210 1.36 34.75 4.96
C SER A 210 0.51 35.29 3.81
N GLY A 211 0.41 36.61 3.65
CA GLY A 211 -0.36 37.27 2.61
C GLY A 211 -1.81 37.57 2.98
N TYR A 212 -2.50 38.31 2.13
CA TYR A 212 -3.80 38.92 2.44
C TYR A 212 -4.96 38.35 1.64
N ASP A 213 -4.67 37.64 0.55
CA ASP A 213 -5.65 37.08 -0.37
C ASP A 213 -5.49 35.58 -0.42
N PHE A 214 -6.51 34.85 0.04
CA PHE A 214 -6.55 33.40 0.04
C PHE A 214 -7.58 32.95 -0.98
N ARG A 215 -7.19 32.02 -1.85
CA ARG A 215 -8.07 31.45 -2.88
C ARG A 215 -8.09 29.94 -2.74
N LEU A 216 -9.30 29.39 -2.74
CA LEU A 216 -9.59 27.97 -2.76
C LEU A 216 -8.80 27.19 -1.68
N GLN A 217 -8.79 27.70 -0.45
CA GLN A 217 -8.10 27.06 0.68
C GLN A 217 -9.08 26.26 1.53
N SER A 218 -8.68 25.05 1.95
CA SER A 218 -9.44 24.26 2.92
C SER A 218 -9.25 24.80 4.34
N ALA A 219 -10.17 24.47 5.25
CA ALA A 219 -10.05 24.83 6.67
C ALA A 219 -8.74 24.33 7.30
N GLU A 220 -8.25 23.14 6.89
CA GLU A 220 -6.98 22.61 7.38
C GLU A 220 -5.77 23.43 6.88
N GLN A 221 -5.80 23.90 5.64
CA GLN A 221 -4.75 24.80 5.14
C GLN A 221 -4.80 26.15 5.86
N MET A 222 -6.00 26.64 6.16
CA MET A 222 -6.21 27.89 6.88
C MET A 222 -5.73 27.81 8.33
N SER A 223 -5.92 26.68 9.01
CA SER A 223 -5.47 26.52 10.39
C SER A 223 -3.95 26.48 10.53
N ARG A 224 -3.21 26.13 9.47
CA ARG A 224 -1.75 26.27 9.43
C ARG A 224 -1.30 27.73 9.36
N VAL A 225 -2.15 28.62 8.85
CA VAL A 225 -1.86 30.05 8.67
C VAL A 225 -2.38 30.88 9.86
N PHE A 226 -3.61 30.60 10.31
CA PHE A 226 -4.32 31.38 11.32
C PHE A 226 -4.41 30.69 12.69
N GLY A 227 -4.03 29.42 12.78
CA GLY A 227 -4.13 28.61 13.99
C GLY A 227 -5.42 27.78 14.06
N VAL A 228 -5.50 26.94 15.10
CA VAL A 228 -6.54 25.90 15.29
C VAL A 228 -7.95 26.43 15.54
N VAL A 229 -8.13 27.76 15.60
CA VAL A 229 -9.40 28.43 15.92
C VAL A 229 -10.13 28.93 14.66
N PHE A 230 -9.54 28.71 13.47
CA PHE A 230 -10.21 28.90 12.19
C PHE A 230 -11.11 27.69 11.88
#